data_AF-A0A536T3J7-F1
#
_entry.id   AF-A0A536T3J7-F1
#
_cell.length_a   1.000
_cell.length_b   1.000
_cell.length_c   1.000
_cell.angle_alpha   90.00
_cell.angle_beta   90.00
_cell.angle_gamma   90.00
#
_symmetry.space_group_name_H-M   'P 1'
#
loop_
_entity.id
_entity.type
_entity.pdbx_description
1 polymer ?
#
loop_
_entity_poly.entity_id
_entity_poly.type
_entity_poly.pdbx_seq_one_letter_code
_entity_poly.pdbx_strand_id
1 'polypeptide(L)'
;MHRFKAYRTFENDKVVSSRFVEMTEDELDPGDVIVRTKYSTINYKDALSYNGAGRIMRKFPTVGGIDMAGTIEVSADPRFKRGDKVIVH
;
A
#
# COMPACT_ATOMS: atom_id res chain seq x y z
N MET A 1 -2.18 11.03 15.95
CA MET A 1 -1.75 10.22 14.79
C MET A 1 -2.99 9.67 14.11
N HIS A 2 -3.11 9.86 12.79
CA HIS A 2 -4.23 9.29 12.04
C HIS A 2 -4.02 7.78 11.87
N ARG A 3 -5.01 7.00 12.28
CA ARG A 3 -5.07 5.56 12.04
C ARG A 3 -5.87 5.29 10.77
N PHE A 4 -5.42 4.33 9.99
CA PHE A 4 -6.12 3.87 8.79
C PHE A 4 -6.02 2.35 8.66
N LYS A 5 -6.91 1.78 7.86
CA LYS A 5 -6.95 0.34 7.60
C LYS A 5 -6.14 0.02 6.34
N ALA A 6 -5.25 -0.97 6.43
CA ALA A 6 -4.44 -1.44 5.31
C ALA A 6 -4.58 -2.96 5.14
N TYR A 7 -4.52 -3.46 3.91
CA TYR A 7 -4.43 -4.89 3.65
C TYR A 7 -2.96 -5.27 3.56
N ARG A 8 -2.44 -6.01 4.55
CA ARG A 8 -1.01 -6.27 4.71
C ARG A 8 -0.74 -7.78 4.64
N THR A 9 0.30 -8.13 3.91
CA THR A 9 0.78 -9.50 3.72
C THR A 9 1.98 -9.76 4.61
N PHE A 10 1.99 -10.94 5.22
CA PHE A 10 2.98 -11.41 6.18
C PHE A 10 3.51 -12.77 5.73
N GLU A 11 4.74 -13.08 6.14
CA GLU A 11 5.32 -14.42 6.04
C GLU A 11 5.69 -14.90 7.44
N ASN A 12 5.18 -16.08 7.82
CA ASN A 12 5.58 -16.80 9.02
C ASN A 12 5.90 -18.24 8.61
N ASP A 13 7.10 -18.73 8.91
CA ASP A 13 7.53 -20.10 8.58
C ASP A 13 7.26 -20.49 7.11
N LYS A 14 7.57 -19.58 6.17
CA LYS A 14 7.32 -19.72 4.72
C LYS A 14 5.84 -19.78 4.32
N VAL A 15 4.92 -19.58 5.26
CA VAL A 15 3.49 -19.45 4.99
C VAL A 15 3.17 -17.98 4.80
N VAL A 16 2.74 -17.62 3.59
CA VAL A 16 2.29 -16.27 3.25
C VAL A 16 0.80 -16.13 3.55
N SER A 17 0.43 -15.09 4.29
CA SER A 17 -0.96 -14.78 4.61
C SER A 17 -1.22 -13.28 4.63
N SER A 18 -2.43 -12.88 4.25
CA SER A 18 -2.80 -11.46 4.16
C SER A 18 -4.04 -11.17 4.99
N ARG A 19 -4.06 -10.02 5.65
CA ARG A 19 -5.19 -9.58 6.49
C ARG A 19 -5.26 -8.07 6.55
N PHE A 20 -6.43 -7.56 6.91
CA PHE A 20 -6.55 -6.16 7.26
C PHE A 20 -5.93 -5.89 8.64
N VAL A 21 -5.19 -4.80 8.74
CA VAL A 21 -4.60 -4.28 9.98
C VAL A 21 -4.90 -2.78 10.09
N GLU A 22 -4.90 -2.26 11.31
CA GLU A 22 -4.77 -0.82 11.53
C GLU A 22 -3.29 -0.44 11.43
N MET A 23 -3.02 0.71 10.81
CA MET A 23 -1.69 1.29 10.70
C MET A 23 -1.74 2.79 10.97
N THR A 24 -0.59 3.36 11.28
CA THR A 24 -0.35 4.80 11.37
C THR A 24 0.62 5.29 10.28
N GLU A 25 0.69 6.60 10.06
CA GLU A 25 1.54 7.20 9.02
C GLU A 25 3.04 6.93 9.24
N ASP A 26 3.48 6.77 10.50
CA ASP A 26 4.86 6.43 10.87
C ASP A 26 5.26 4.99 10.51
N GLU A 27 4.31 4.13 10.17
CA GLU A 27 4.58 2.78 9.65
C GLU A 27 4.69 2.70 8.12
N LEU A 28 4.46 3.81 7.41
CA LEU A 28 4.62 3.87 5.96
C LEU A 28 6.11 3.79 5.58
N ASP A 29 6.39 3.24 4.40
CA ASP A 29 7.74 3.34 3.84
C ASP A 29 8.08 4.83 3.59
N PRO A 30 9.37 5.22 3.67
CA PRO A 30 9.79 6.59 3.42
C PRO A 30 9.40 7.08 2.03
N GLY A 31 8.95 8.34 1.93
CA GLY A 31 8.64 9.00 0.67
C GLY A 31 8.30 10.48 0.85
N ASP A 32 8.36 11.23 -0.25
CA ASP A 32 8.13 12.69 -0.24
C ASP A 32 6.65 13.08 -0.32
N VAL A 33 5.78 12.13 -0.66
CA VAL A 33 4.36 12.36 -0.95
C VAL A 33 3.50 11.32 -0.24
N ILE A 34 2.56 11.78 0.57
CA ILE A 34 1.53 10.95 1.18
C ILE A 34 0.24 11.11 0.37
N VAL A 35 -0.27 9.99 -0.12
CA VAL A 35 -1.52 9.94 -0.87
C VAL A 35 -2.60 9.28 -0.03
N ARG A 36 -3.73 9.98 0.16
CA ARG A 36 -4.93 9.38 0.70
C ARG A 36 -5.64 8.59 -0.41
N THR A 37 -5.38 7.29 -0.42
CA THR A 37 -5.98 6.34 -1.38
C THR A 37 -7.49 6.30 -1.24
N LYS A 38 -8.19 6.41 -2.38
CA LYS A 38 -9.65 6.31 -2.46
C LYS A 38 -10.10 5.03 -3.16
N TYR A 39 -9.35 4.61 -4.17
CA TYR A 39 -9.60 3.41 -4.94
C TYR A 39 -8.32 2.64 -5.19
N SER A 40 -8.47 1.34 -5.35
CA SER A 40 -7.45 0.40 -5.79
C SER A 40 -8.17 -0.69 -6.59
N THR A 41 -7.41 -1.58 -7.23
CA THR A 41 -7.91 -2.69 -8.03
C THR A 41 -7.42 -4.00 -7.43
N ILE A 42 -8.00 -5.11 -7.89
CA ILE A 42 -7.48 -6.44 -7.61
C ILE A 42 -7.12 -7.07 -8.94
N ASN A 43 -5.82 -7.23 -9.17
CA ASN A 43 -5.29 -7.89 -10.35
C ASN A 43 -4.97 -9.36 -10.04
N TYR A 44 -4.75 -10.16 -11.09
CA TYR A 44 -4.28 -11.54 -10.92
C TYR A 44 -2.96 -11.62 -10.15
N LYS A 45 -2.06 -10.64 -10.39
CA LYS A 45 -0.78 -10.51 -9.70
C LYS A 45 -0.95 -10.24 -8.20
N ASP A 46 -1.98 -9.50 -7.81
CA ASP A 46 -2.30 -9.25 -6.40
C ASP A 46 -2.72 -10.56 -5.72
N ALA A 47 -3.62 -11.32 -6.33
CA ALA A 47 -4.05 -12.62 -5.82
C ALA A 47 -2.87 -13.59 -5.62
N LEU A 48 -1.96 -13.68 -6.60
CA LEU A 48 -0.74 -14.49 -6.50
C LEU A 48 0.25 -13.99 -5.44
N SER A 49 0.25 -12.69 -5.15
CA SER A 49 1.13 -12.08 -4.15
C SER A 49 0.61 -12.35 -2.74
N TYR A 50 -0.71 -12.23 -2.53
CA TYR A 50 -1.33 -12.31 -1.21
C TYR A 50 -1.38 -13.72 -0.61
N ASN A 51 -1.31 -14.75 -1.48
CA ASN A 51 -1.26 -16.16 -1.08
C ASN A 51 0.14 -16.79 -1.23
N GLY A 52 1.14 -16.01 -1.66
CA GLY A 52 2.52 -16.46 -1.84
C GLY A 52 2.80 -17.33 -3.08
N ALA A 53 1.77 -17.76 -3.83
CA ALA A 53 1.93 -18.68 -4.96
C ALA A 53 2.81 -18.11 -6.08
N GLY A 54 2.80 -16.79 -6.28
CA GLY A 54 3.59 -16.14 -7.33
C GLY A 54 5.04 -15.85 -6.97
N ARG A 55 5.44 -15.98 -5.69
CA ARG A 55 6.76 -15.54 -5.17
C ARG A 55 7.11 -14.09 -5.60
N ILE A 56 6.10 -13.23 -5.67
CA ILE A 56 6.20 -11.85 -6.17
C ILE A 56 6.73 -10.90 -5.09
N MET A 57 6.20 -11.00 -3.87
CA MET A 57 6.64 -10.17 -2.75
C MET A 57 8.03 -10.61 -2.28
N ARG A 58 8.90 -9.62 -2.06
CA ARG A 58 10.31 -9.84 -1.65
C ARG A 58 10.61 -9.39 -0.22
N LYS A 59 9.75 -8.54 0.35
CA LYS A 59 9.84 -8.01 1.71
C LYS A 59 8.53 -8.33 2.42
N PHE A 60 8.61 -8.67 3.70
CA PHE A 60 7.46 -8.81 4.58
C PHE A 60 7.73 -8.05 5.89
N PRO A 61 6.70 -7.48 6.52
CA PRO A 61 5.33 -7.35 6.01
C PRO A 61 5.22 -6.25 4.95
N THR A 62 4.33 -6.44 3.97
CA THR A 62 4.12 -5.51 2.84
C THR A 62 2.64 -5.17 2.67
N VAL A 63 2.32 -3.89 2.44
CA VAL A 63 0.95 -3.48 2.09
C VAL A 63 0.65 -3.94 0.66
N GLY A 64 -0.49 -4.62 0.48
CA GLY A 64 -0.93 -5.08 -0.83
C GLY A 64 -1.53 -3.98 -1.69
N GLY A 65 -1.52 -4.19 -3.01
CA GLY A 65 -2.09 -3.32 -4.02
C GLY A 65 -0.98 -2.71 -4.86
N ILE A 66 -0.95 -3.07 -6.14
CA ILE A 66 -0.01 -2.47 -7.10
C ILE A 66 -0.53 -1.14 -7.66
N ASP A 67 -1.85 -0.96 -7.66
CA ASP A 67 -2.53 0.21 -8.25
C ASP A 67 -3.24 1.02 -7.17
N MET A 68 -3.23 2.34 -7.30
CA MET A 68 -4.06 3.20 -6.48
C MET A 68 -4.48 4.48 -7.21
N ALA A 69 -5.63 5.02 -6.82
CA ALA A 69 -6.08 6.36 -7.19
C ALA A 69 -6.57 7.10 -5.94
N GLY A 70 -6.18 8.36 -5.78
CA GLY A 70 -6.44 9.10 -4.55
C GLY A 70 -6.12 10.58 -4.65
N THR A 71 -5.97 11.21 -3.48
CA THR A 71 -5.64 12.63 -3.37
C THR A 71 -4.38 12.83 -2.54
N ILE A 72 -3.52 13.75 -2.95
CA ILE A 72 -2.35 14.15 -2.16
C ILE A 72 -2.82 14.73 -0.82
N GLU A 73 -2.33 14.16 0.29
CA GLU A 73 -2.59 14.61 1.65
C GLU A 73 -1.44 15.50 2.16
N VAL A 74 -0.20 15.08 1.93
CA VAL A 74 1.04 15.80 2.26
C VAL A 74 2.04 15.65 1.11
N SER A 75 2.81 16.69 0.82
CA SER A 75 3.88 16.64 -0.19
C SER A 75 5.05 17.56 0.20
N ALA A 76 6.27 17.03 0.11
CA ALA A 76 7.51 17.79 0.11
C ALA A 76 8.02 18.07 -1.32
N ASP A 77 7.40 17.48 -2.34
CA ASP A 77 7.74 17.67 -3.74
C ASP A 77 6.90 18.80 -4.36
N PRO A 78 7.51 19.87 -4.92
CA PRO A 78 6.78 21.01 -5.48
C PRO A 78 5.91 20.67 -6.70
N ARG A 79 6.09 19.50 -7.32
CA ARG A 79 5.28 19.03 -8.45
C ARG A 79 3.88 18.58 -8.03
N PHE A 80 3.69 18.22 -6.75
CA PHE A 80 2.43 17.71 -6.23
C PHE A 80 1.93 18.57 -5.08
N LYS A 81 0.69 19.04 -5.15
CA LYS A 81 0.06 19.90 -4.14
C LYS A 81 -1.03 19.14 -3.41
N ARG A 82 -1.22 19.46 -2.12
CA ARG A 82 -2.33 18.90 -1.33
C ARG A 82 -3.66 19.12 -2.07
N GLY A 83 -4.45 18.06 -2.19
CA GLY A 83 -5.72 18.07 -2.92
C GLY A 83 -5.63 17.62 -4.38
N ASP A 84 -4.45 17.55 -4.97
CA ASP A 84 -4.28 17.02 -6.33
C ASP A 84 -4.74 15.56 -6.40
N LYS A 85 -5.45 15.22 -7.49
CA LYS A 85 -5.87 13.84 -7.77
C LYS A 85 -4.76 13.14 -8.55
N VAL A 86 -4.36 11.96 -8.06
CA VAL A 86 -3.25 11.20 -8.64
C VAL A 86 -3.61 9.73 -8.80
N ILE A 87 -2.91 9.07 -9.72
CA ILE A 87 -2.93 7.63 -9.96
C ILE A 87 -1.48 7.13 -9.85
N VAL A 88 -1.30 5.97 -9.23
CA VAL A 88 -0.06 5.20 -9.25
C VAL A 88 -0.43 3.79 -9.75
N HIS A 89 0.27 3.30 -10.77
CA HIS A 89 0.03 2.02 -11.47
C HIS A 89 1.38 1.38 -11.79
#